data_AF-A0A2V0P0A4-F1
#
_entry.id   AF-A0A2V0P0A4-F1
#
_cell.length_a   1.000
_cell.length_b   1.000
_cell.length_c   1.000
_cell.angle_alpha   90.00
_cell.angle_beta   90.00
_cell.angle_gamma   90.00
#
_symmetry.space_group_name_H-M   'P 1'
#
loop_
_entity.id
_entity.type
_entity.pdbx_description
1 polymer ?
#
loop_
_entity_poly.entity_id
_entity_poly.type
_entity_poly.pdbx_seq_one_letter_code
_entity_poly.pdbx_strand_id
1 'polypeptide(L)'
;MRLEGYAAGLAARLLASYAAAAAAAAAVFLLARPLPPGSRGRAAVCVAVAAALLAAPSRLLDFQREAIGIVPAVGVFSLAAFKVLAFAVGRGPLQAAPLPSFAKFAAALALPVIPIEAFKLSSRGGARPRRSPPPPPPARAASAGEFLASYAAKSAATAAVIGLYRLPGLPVLALHWLYALCLSLSMGALWDAYCAAAVGLYGLRVARSFDAPRWNLTTSHMLRVLIYEPVLEGRLVPAGIEATPQTAGETAGAARNGGGGGGGPEASDAPAAAAESDGGGAPFGESRSSSPAPEARLRRAGAGDAFANGGAPGGRRGQPPAGDAQEDGPTPGSKTPPAAAAAAAAATAPSAGGGRGPRRGRLLRRAAALQATFAFSGLWHAFIWAHFHGTSSLGWRWFVFFSVQAPIMVAEAALQHLWLAKWRLPPPPRAVSVLLTNFLLIVVAEPFFFGPCDASGMCARMMGSLQQAVAAGGASA
;
A
#
# COMPACT_ATOMS: atom_id res chain seq x y z
N MET A 1 33.68 19.08 -16.00
CA MET A 1 33.47 19.11 -14.53
C MET A 1 33.67 17.67 -14.02
N ARG A 2 34.59 17.43 -13.08
CA ARG A 2 34.97 16.05 -12.71
C ARG A 2 33.84 15.39 -11.91
N LEU A 3 33.35 14.23 -12.37
CA LEU A 3 32.29 13.44 -11.73
C LEU A 3 32.60 13.11 -10.26
N GLU A 4 33.88 12.95 -9.93
CA GLU A 4 34.37 12.64 -8.58
C GLU A 4 33.96 13.71 -7.55
N GLY A 5 34.11 14.99 -7.89
CA GLY A 5 33.75 16.08 -6.97
C GLY A 5 32.24 16.17 -6.73
N TYR A 6 31.44 15.82 -7.73
CA TYR A 6 29.98 15.78 -7.61
C TYR A 6 29.52 14.64 -6.70
N ALA A 7 30.07 13.43 -6.90
CA ALA A 7 29.71 12.26 -6.10
C ALA A 7 30.07 12.45 -4.61
N ALA A 8 31.26 12.98 -4.31
CA ALA A 8 31.68 13.28 -2.94
C ALA A 8 30.78 14.32 -2.28
N GLY A 9 30.42 15.38 -3.00
CA GLY A 9 29.51 16.43 -2.50
C GLY A 9 28.11 15.90 -2.20
N LEU A 10 27.54 15.09 -3.10
CA LEU A 10 26.23 14.45 -2.90
C LEU A 10 26.27 13.49 -1.70
N ALA A 11 27.32 12.66 -1.58
CA ALA A 11 27.47 11.74 -0.46
C ALA A 11 27.52 12.48 0.88
N ALA A 12 28.29 13.57 0.98
CA ALA A 12 28.36 14.39 2.19
C ALA A 12 26.98 14.99 2.55
N ARG A 13 26.23 15.49 1.57
CA ARG A 13 24.87 16.03 1.78
C ARG A 13 23.86 14.96 2.21
N LEU A 14 23.94 13.76 1.63
CA LEU A 14 23.11 12.62 2.04
C LEU A 14 23.45 12.18 3.46
N LEU A 15 24.74 12.10 3.82
CA LEU A 15 25.17 11.81 5.19
C LEU A 15 24.66 12.87 6.18
N ALA A 16 24.78 14.16 5.85
CA ALA A 16 24.22 15.24 6.66
C ALA A 16 22.69 15.11 6.82
N SER A 17 22.00 14.70 5.76
CA SER A 17 20.56 14.44 5.82
C SER A 17 20.25 13.30 6.80
N TYR A 18 20.93 12.15 6.71
CA TYR A 18 20.71 11.05 7.64
C TYR A 18 21.11 11.38 9.08
N ALA A 19 22.12 12.22 9.29
CA ALA A 19 22.45 12.75 10.60
C ALA A 19 21.30 13.60 11.17
N ALA A 20 20.67 14.45 10.35
CA ALA A 20 19.47 15.19 10.75
C ALA A 20 18.29 14.26 11.09
N ALA A 21 18.09 13.18 10.32
CA ALA A 21 17.07 12.18 10.61
C ALA A 21 17.36 11.41 11.92
N ALA A 22 18.62 11.12 12.22
CA ALA A 22 19.04 10.50 13.49
C ALA A 22 18.82 11.45 14.68
N ALA A 23 19.14 12.74 14.53
CA ALA A 23 18.86 13.75 15.54
C ALA A 23 17.35 13.92 15.79
N ALA A 24 16.54 13.92 14.73
CA ALA A 24 15.08 13.90 14.82
C ALA A 24 14.58 12.66 15.58
N ALA A 25 15.14 11.47 15.29
CA ALA A 25 14.81 10.26 16.02
C ALA A 25 15.17 10.35 17.50
N ALA A 26 16.33 10.92 17.85
CA ALA A 26 16.75 11.13 19.24
C ALA A 26 15.78 12.07 19.96
N ALA A 27 15.39 13.18 19.34
CA ALA A 27 14.41 14.10 19.91
C ALA A 27 13.05 13.42 20.18
N VAL A 28 12.54 12.64 19.22
CA VAL A 28 11.26 11.92 19.41
C VAL A 28 11.40 10.84 20.49
N PHE A 29 12.51 10.10 20.50
CA PHE A 29 12.74 9.02 21.45
C PHE A 29 12.90 9.51 22.89
N LEU A 30 13.66 10.60 23.10
CA LEU A 30 13.96 11.12 24.42
C LEU A 30 12.86 12.05 24.95
N LEU A 31 12.26 12.88 24.09
CA LEU A 31 11.35 13.95 24.52
C LEU A 31 9.87 13.59 24.29
N ALA A 32 9.52 13.01 23.14
CA ALA A 32 8.12 12.76 22.79
C ALA A 32 7.59 11.40 23.30
N ARG A 33 8.44 10.36 23.32
CA ARG A 33 8.05 9.00 23.71
C ARG A 33 7.56 8.87 25.16
N PRO A 34 8.15 9.55 26.17
CA PRO A 34 7.65 9.49 27.55
C PRO A 34 6.28 10.15 27.73
N LEU A 35 5.86 11.00 26.79
CA LEU A 35 4.62 11.77 26.88
C LEU A 35 3.41 10.93 26.40
N PRO A 36 2.23 11.09 27.02
CA PRO A 36 1.02 10.39 26.60
C PRO A 36 0.67 10.70 25.14
N PRO A 37 0.24 9.70 24.34
CA PRO A 37 -0.32 9.93 23.01
C PRO A 37 -1.45 10.96 23.02
N GLY A 38 -1.44 11.88 22.06
CA GLY A 38 -2.46 12.95 21.96
C GLY A 38 -2.29 14.12 22.94
N SER A 39 -1.33 14.06 23.86
CA SER A 39 -1.02 15.20 24.73
C SER A 39 -0.48 16.39 23.92
N ARG A 40 -0.79 17.62 24.36
CA ARG A 40 -0.31 18.85 23.73
C ARG A 40 1.23 18.91 23.67
N GLY A 41 1.90 18.45 24.73
CA GLY A 41 3.37 18.38 24.79
C GLY A 41 3.95 17.45 23.72
N ARG A 42 3.42 16.23 23.58
CA ARG A 42 3.87 15.28 22.55
C ARG A 42 3.62 15.83 21.15
N ALA A 43 2.46 16.44 20.93
CA ALA A 43 2.11 17.05 19.66
C ALA A 43 3.08 18.18 19.29
N ALA A 44 3.40 19.10 20.22
CA ALA A 44 4.32 20.19 19.98
C ALA A 44 5.72 19.71 19.55
N VAL A 45 6.30 18.74 20.29
CA VAL A 45 7.60 18.16 19.94
C VAL A 45 7.55 17.47 18.57
N CYS A 46 6.53 16.64 18.33
CA CYS A 46 6.42 15.90 17.08
C CYS A 46 6.19 16.83 15.86
N VAL A 47 5.40 17.89 16.01
CA VAL A 47 5.18 18.88 14.94
C VAL A 47 6.48 19.62 14.62
N ALA A 48 7.24 20.05 15.63
CA ALA A 48 8.53 20.70 15.43
C ALA A 48 9.53 19.77 14.70
N VAL A 49 9.63 18.51 15.13
CA VAL A 49 10.49 17.52 14.48
C VAL A 49 10.03 17.21 13.06
N ALA A 50 8.73 17.04 12.83
CA ALA A 50 8.19 16.80 11.50
C ALA A 50 8.47 17.98 10.56
N ALA A 51 8.30 19.22 11.01
CA ALA A 51 8.62 20.41 10.23
C ALA A 51 10.13 20.46 9.88
N ALA A 52 11.00 20.14 10.83
CA ALA A 52 12.45 20.06 10.58
C ALA A 52 12.80 18.98 9.54
N LEU A 53 12.19 17.79 9.63
CA LEU A 53 12.37 16.72 8.65
C LEU A 53 11.90 17.14 7.25
N LEU A 54 10.77 17.82 7.14
CA LEU A 54 10.26 18.29 5.84
C LEU A 54 11.11 19.41 5.24
N ALA A 55 11.70 20.27 6.08
CA ALA A 55 12.59 21.33 5.63
C ALA A 55 13.98 20.82 5.20
N ALA A 56 14.46 19.71 5.80
CA ALA A 56 15.83 19.24 5.61
C ALA A 56 16.24 19.00 4.14
N PRO A 57 15.48 18.28 3.29
CA PRO A 57 15.86 18.09 1.89
C PRO A 57 16.05 19.41 1.14
N SER A 58 15.23 20.42 1.44
CA SER A 58 15.31 21.73 0.78
C SER A 58 16.55 22.54 1.12
N ARG A 59 17.13 22.28 2.29
CA ARG A 59 18.31 22.97 2.81
C ARG A 59 19.60 22.23 2.48
N LEU A 60 19.51 20.91 2.37
CA LEU A 60 20.67 20.04 2.22
C LEU A 60 20.94 19.63 0.79
N LEU A 61 19.94 19.62 -0.10
CA LEU A 61 20.09 19.15 -1.48
C LEU A 61 19.85 20.27 -2.50
N ASP A 62 20.60 20.24 -3.60
CA ASP A 62 20.43 21.17 -4.71
C ASP A 62 19.51 20.56 -5.77
N PHE A 63 18.26 21.01 -5.80
CA PHE A 63 17.21 20.52 -6.71
C PHE A 63 17.56 20.64 -8.18
N GLN A 64 18.34 21.66 -8.54
CA GLN A 64 18.70 21.89 -9.94
C GLN A 64 19.82 20.94 -10.38
N ARG A 65 20.69 20.54 -9.45
CA ARG A 65 21.85 19.70 -9.74
C ARG A 65 21.67 18.23 -9.38
N GLU A 66 20.74 17.87 -8.50
CA GLU A 66 20.67 16.56 -7.83
C GLU A 66 19.33 15.83 -8.02
N ALA A 67 18.74 15.94 -9.21
CA ALA A 67 17.41 15.38 -9.51
C ALA A 67 17.24 13.89 -9.14
N ILE A 68 18.29 13.05 -9.23
CA ILE A 68 18.19 11.62 -8.84
C ILE A 68 18.03 11.46 -7.33
N GLY A 69 18.86 12.16 -6.55
CA GLY A 69 18.87 12.04 -5.10
C GLY A 69 17.64 12.68 -4.46
N ILE A 70 17.02 13.61 -5.17
CA ILE A 70 15.96 14.46 -4.65
C ILE A 70 14.66 13.73 -4.39
N VAL A 71 14.16 12.99 -5.38
CA VAL A 71 12.87 12.28 -5.30
C VAL A 71 12.89 11.28 -4.14
N PRO A 72 13.92 10.42 -4.00
CA PRO A 72 13.97 9.51 -2.88
C PRO A 72 14.22 10.22 -1.55
N ALA A 73 15.08 11.24 -1.49
CA ALA A 73 15.28 11.98 -0.24
C ALA A 73 13.99 12.63 0.24
N VAL A 74 13.31 13.39 -0.61
CA VAL A 74 12.00 13.99 -0.30
C VAL A 74 11.03 12.92 0.15
N GLY A 75 10.93 11.79 -0.56
CA GLY A 75 10.08 10.66 -0.17
C GLY A 75 10.40 10.11 1.23
N VAL A 76 11.69 9.85 1.52
CA VAL A 76 12.16 9.33 2.81
C VAL A 76 11.84 10.30 3.95
N PHE A 77 12.17 11.58 3.80
CA PHE A 77 11.94 12.59 4.83
C PHE A 77 10.45 12.89 5.04
N SER A 78 9.65 12.86 3.97
CA SER A 78 8.19 12.95 4.06
C SER A 78 7.63 11.79 4.89
N LEU A 79 8.06 10.56 4.60
CA LEU A 79 7.61 9.38 5.33
C LEU A 79 8.06 9.40 6.79
N ALA A 80 9.28 9.86 7.08
CA ALA A 80 9.76 10.06 8.44
C ALA A 80 8.88 11.08 9.19
N ALA A 81 8.59 12.23 8.59
CA ALA A 81 7.71 13.24 9.16
C ALA A 81 6.30 12.68 9.41
N PHE A 82 5.73 11.93 8.47
CA PHE A 82 4.43 11.28 8.63
C PHE A 82 4.43 10.26 9.77
N LYS A 83 5.52 9.49 9.94
CA LYS A 83 5.67 8.56 11.08
C LYS A 83 5.68 9.31 12.41
N VAL A 84 6.36 10.45 12.48
CA VAL A 84 6.38 11.31 13.67
C VAL A 84 5.00 11.91 13.98
N LEU A 85 4.28 12.39 12.97
CA LEU A 85 2.90 12.89 13.15
C LEU A 85 1.94 11.78 13.58
N ALA A 86 2.04 10.58 13.00
CA ALA A 86 1.23 9.44 13.42
C ALA A 86 1.56 9.05 14.86
N PHE A 87 2.85 9.04 15.22
CA PHE A 87 3.31 8.79 16.57
C PHE A 87 2.73 9.80 17.57
N ALA A 88 2.62 11.09 17.21
CA ALA A 88 2.05 12.12 18.08
C ALA A 88 0.63 11.77 18.56
N VAL A 89 -0.18 11.19 17.68
CA VAL A 89 -1.58 10.80 17.93
C VAL A 89 -1.76 9.34 18.35
N GLY A 90 -0.67 8.65 18.72
CA GLY A 90 -0.72 7.26 19.17
C GLY A 90 -1.01 6.26 18.07
N ARG A 91 -0.60 6.55 16.83
CA ARG A 91 -0.78 5.71 15.65
C ARG A 91 0.54 5.39 14.95
N GLY A 92 0.46 4.53 13.95
CA GLY A 92 1.56 4.25 13.02
C GLY A 92 2.64 3.32 13.57
N PRO A 93 3.69 3.09 12.78
CA PRO A 93 4.67 2.03 13.03
C PRO A 93 5.52 2.25 14.28
N LEU A 94 5.78 3.50 14.65
CA LEU A 94 6.59 3.85 15.83
C LEU A 94 5.87 3.59 17.14
N GLN A 95 4.53 3.56 17.13
CA GLN A 95 3.71 3.22 18.30
C GLN A 95 3.43 1.70 18.36
N ALA A 96 3.26 1.07 17.20
CA ALA A 96 2.81 -0.31 17.11
C ALA A 96 3.94 -1.34 17.25
N ALA A 97 5.12 -1.08 16.69
CA ALA A 97 6.20 -2.06 16.75
C ALA A 97 6.91 -2.06 18.12
N PRO A 98 7.30 -3.22 18.67
CA PRO A 98 8.20 -3.27 19.82
C PRO A 98 9.60 -2.83 19.38
N LEU A 99 9.92 -1.56 19.61
CA LEU A 99 11.20 -0.94 19.30
C LEU A 99 11.95 -0.63 20.61
N PRO A 100 12.59 -1.65 21.24
CA PRO A 100 13.17 -1.52 22.57
C PRO A 100 14.43 -0.65 22.58
N SER A 101 15.25 -0.69 21.52
CA SER A 101 16.47 0.08 21.42
C SER A 101 16.30 1.35 20.58
N PHE A 102 17.11 2.36 20.88
CA PHE A 102 17.19 3.58 20.08
C PHE A 102 17.55 3.27 18.62
N ALA A 103 18.51 2.38 18.37
CA ALA A 103 18.92 2.03 17.01
C ALA A 103 17.76 1.49 16.14
N LYS A 104 16.94 0.58 16.69
CA LYS A 104 15.75 0.06 15.99
C LYS A 104 14.70 1.15 15.77
N PHE A 105 14.50 2.02 16.76
CA PHE A 105 13.57 3.15 16.66
C PHE A 105 14.01 4.15 15.58
N ALA A 106 15.30 4.53 15.59
CA ALA A 106 15.88 5.44 14.61
C ALA A 106 15.81 4.86 13.19
N ALA A 107 16.14 3.58 13.01
CA ALA A 107 16.01 2.90 11.72
C ALA A 107 14.54 2.85 11.25
N ALA A 108 13.60 2.53 12.14
CA ALA A 108 12.18 2.51 11.81
C ALA A 108 11.62 3.89 11.47
N LEU A 109 12.18 4.97 12.02
CA LEU A 109 11.80 6.35 11.70
C LEU A 109 12.43 6.83 10.39
N ALA A 110 13.76 6.71 10.28
CA ALA A 110 14.56 7.33 9.22
C ALA A 110 14.56 6.57 7.90
N LEU A 111 14.35 5.24 7.93
CA LEU A 111 14.27 4.43 6.71
C LEU A 111 12.81 4.32 6.24
N PRO A 112 12.54 4.22 4.92
CA PRO A 112 11.18 4.12 4.39
C PRO A 112 10.58 2.70 4.53
N VAL A 113 10.79 2.06 5.68
CA VAL A 113 10.34 0.70 6.02
C VAL A 113 9.17 0.71 7.00
N ILE A 114 8.36 -0.34 7.01
CA ILE A 114 7.34 -0.60 8.03
C ILE A 114 7.65 -1.95 8.70
N PRO A 115 7.89 -1.98 10.02
CA PRO A 115 8.01 -3.24 10.75
C PRO A 115 6.74 -4.08 10.61
N ILE A 116 6.87 -5.39 10.41
CA ILE A 116 5.74 -6.31 10.20
C ILE A 116 4.78 -6.29 11.40
N GLU A 117 5.32 -6.08 12.59
CA GLU A 117 4.59 -5.97 13.85
C GLU A 117 3.56 -4.82 13.83
N ALA A 118 3.81 -3.76 13.06
CA ALA A 118 2.88 -2.65 12.92
C ALA A 118 1.54 -3.04 12.28
N PHE A 119 1.51 -4.10 11.45
CA PHE A 119 0.29 -4.60 10.83
C PHE A 119 -0.57 -5.45 11.76
N LYS A 120 -0.01 -5.98 12.86
CA LYS A 120 -0.76 -6.85 13.79
C LYS A 120 -1.71 -6.08 14.69
N LEU A 121 -1.36 -4.84 15.05
CA LEU A 121 -2.07 -4.06 16.06
C LEU A 121 -3.26 -3.28 15.53
N SER A 122 -3.26 -2.90 14.25
CA SER A 122 -4.42 -2.24 13.62
C SER A 122 -5.69 -3.11 13.63
N SER A 123 -5.56 -4.41 13.88
CA SER A 123 -6.70 -5.34 13.96
C SER A 123 -7.35 -5.45 15.35
N ARG A 124 -6.73 -4.90 16.42
CA ARG A 124 -7.20 -5.06 17.81
C ARG A 124 -8.12 -3.95 18.33
N GLY A 125 -8.39 -2.91 17.53
CA GLY A 125 -9.23 -1.78 17.93
C GLY A 125 -10.72 -2.13 18.03
N GLY A 126 -11.15 -2.63 19.19
CA GLY A 126 -12.49 -2.41 19.78
C GLY A 126 -13.72 -3.08 19.16
N ALA A 127 -13.68 -3.57 17.92
CA ALA A 127 -14.82 -4.28 17.36
C ALA A 127 -14.84 -5.73 17.86
N ARG A 128 -15.90 -6.08 18.61
CA ARG A 128 -16.23 -7.44 19.10
C ARG A 128 -15.79 -8.51 18.07
N PRO A 129 -15.10 -9.60 18.49
CA PRO A 129 -14.54 -10.60 17.59
C PRO A 129 -15.64 -11.22 16.74
N ARG A 130 -15.85 -10.66 15.56
CA ARG A 130 -16.68 -11.26 14.52
C ARG A 130 -15.87 -12.42 13.96
N ARG A 131 -16.52 -13.54 13.65
CA ARG A 131 -15.96 -14.69 12.92
C ARG A 131 -15.54 -14.27 11.51
N SER A 132 -14.52 -13.42 11.42
CA SER A 132 -13.79 -13.18 10.18
C SER A 132 -13.05 -14.48 9.87
N PRO A 133 -12.92 -14.85 8.59
CA PRO A 133 -12.05 -15.95 8.20
C PRO A 133 -10.67 -15.76 8.84
N PRO A 134 -9.99 -16.86 9.23
CA PRO A 134 -8.68 -16.77 9.86
C PRO A 134 -7.79 -15.88 8.99
N PRO A 135 -7.06 -14.92 9.59
CA PRO A 135 -6.21 -14.02 8.83
C PRO A 135 -5.26 -14.88 7.98
N PRO A 136 -4.97 -14.46 6.73
CA PRO A 136 -3.96 -15.14 5.93
C PRO A 136 -2.68 -15.28 6.74
N PRO A 137 -1.93 -16.39 6.58
CA PRO A 137 -0.71 -16.62 7.34
C PRO A 137 0.17 -15.37 7.26
N PRO A 138 0.78 -14.94 8.39
CA PRO A 138 1.55 -13.71 8.42
C PRO A 138 2.60 -13.76 7.32
N ALA A 139 2.62 -12.73 6.48
CA ALA A 139 3.59 -12.64 5.39
C ALA A 139 4.98 -12.91 5.96
N ARG A 140 5.66 -13.92 5.40
CA ARG A 140 7.02 -14.30 5.81
C ARG A 140 7.89 -13.06 5.77
N ALA A 141 8.62 -12.82 6.85
CA ALA A 141 9.61 -11.74 6.88
C ALA A 141 10.68 -12.06 5.82
N ALA A 142 10.84 -11.16 4.86
CA ALA A 142 11.89 -11.30 3.86
C ALA A 142 13.26 -11.10 4.51
N SER A 143 14.24 -11.90 4.09
CA SER A 143 15.62 -11.76 4.54
C SER A 143 16.32 -10.58 3.85
N ALA A 144 17.45 -10.11 4.40
CA ALA A 144 18.27 -9.10 3.74
C ALA A 144 18.74 -9.55 2.33
N GLY A 145 19.08 -10.83 2.18
CA GLY A 145 19.46 -11.42 0.89
C GLY A 145 18.34 -11.39 -0.15
N GLU A 146 17.09 -11.66 0.26
CA GLU A 146 15.93 -11.53 -0.63
C GLU A 146 15.74 -10.09 -1.14
N PHE A 147 15.95 -9.10 -0.25
CA PHE A 147 15.89 -7.69 -0.65
C PHE A 147 17.04 -7.31 -1.58
N LEU A 148 18.26 -7.77 -1.33
CA LEU A 148 19.41 -7.52 -2.23
C LEU A 148 19.21 -8.17 -3.61
N ALA A 149 18.68 -9.39 -3.66
CA ALA A 149 18.34 -10.04 -4.93
C ALA A 149 17.26 -9.26 -5.71
N SER A 150 16.22 -8.79 -5.00
CA SER A 150 15.18 -7.94 -5.59
C SER A 150 15.72 -6.59 -6.06
N TYR A 151 16.62 -5.96 -5.30
CA TYR A 151 17.33 -4.75 -5.68
C TYR A 151 18.11 -4.94 -6.99
N ALA A 152 18.90 -6.01 -7.10
CA ALA A 152 19.66 -6.31 -8.30
C ALA A 152 18.74 -6.55 -9.52
N ALA A 153 17.68 -7.36 -9.35
CA ALA A 153 16.73 -7.64 -10.42
C ALA A 153 16.00 -6.37 -10.92
N LYS A 154 15.53 -5.52 -10.00
CA LYS A 154 14.87 -4.25 -10.36
C LYS A 154 15.84 -3.24 -10.99
N SER A 155 17.10 -3.23 -10.57
CA SER A 155 18.13 -2.38 -11.17
C SER A 155 18.44 -2.81 -12.61
N ALA A 156 18.58 -4.12 -12.85
CA ALA A 156 18.74 -4.67 -14.19
C ALA A 156 17.52 -4.37 -15.08
N ALA A 157 16.30 -4.56 -14.56
CA ALA A 157 15.07 -4.21 -15.27
C ALA A 157 14.97 -2.71 -15.59
N THR A 158 15.42 -1.84 -14.67
CA THR A 158 15.50 -0.39 -14.90
C THR A 158 16.43 -0.08 -16.08
N ALA A 159 17.62 -0.69 -16.12
CA ALA A 159 18.55 -0.52 -17.23
C ALA A 159 17.96 -0.98 -18.57
N ALA A 160 17.24 -2.12 -18.58
CA ALA A 160 16.56 -2.61 -19.77
C ALA A 160 15.47 -1.65 -20.27
N VAL A 161 14.63 -1.12 -19.36
CA VAL A 161 13.57 -0.14 -19.69
C VAL A 161 14.18 1.16 -20.24
N ILE A 162 15.31 1.62 -19.70
CA ILE A 162 16.05 2.76 -20.23
C ILE A 162 16.53 2.50 -21.67
N GLY A 163 16.97 1.28 -21.97
CA GLY A 163 17.30 0.86 -23.34
C GLY A 163 16.10 0.96 -24.28
N LEU A 164 14.94 0.42 -23.86
CA LEU A 164 13.69 0.50 -24.63
C LEU A 164 13.21 1.95 -24.84
N TYR A 165 13.38 2.81 -23.83
CA TYR A 165 13.01 4.23 -23.91
C TYR A 165 13.77 5.00 -25.01
N ARG A 166 14.91 4.48 -25.48
CA ARG A 166 15.71 5.09 -26.55
C ARG A 166 15.27 4.68 -27.96
N LEU A 167 14.33 3.76 -28.10
CA LEU A 167 13.86 3.34 -29.42
C LEU A 167 13.16 4.51 -30.13
N PRO A 168 13.57 4.85 -31.37
CA PRO A 168 12.92 5.93 -32.12
C PRO A 168 11.50 5.53 -32.52
N GLY A 169 10.61 6.52 -32.66
CA GLY A 169 9.25 6.32 -33.16
C GLY A 169 8.24 5.78 -32.14
N LEU A 170 8.60 5.69 -30.85
CA LEU A 170 7.64 5.34 -29.81
C LEU A 170 6.57 6.44 -29.66
N PRO A 171 5.27 6.08 -29.58
CA PRO A 171 4.23 7.08 -29.32
C PRO A 171 4.40 7.67 -27.91
N VAL A 172 3.97 8.92 -27.73
CA VAL A 172 4.14 9.68 -26.47
C VAL A 172 3.60 8.92 -25.25
N LEU A 173 2.42 8.28 -25.37
CA LEU A 173 1.85 7.48 -24.29
C LEU A 173 2.74 6.28 -23.90
N ALA A 174 3.42 5.65 -24.87
CA ALA A 174 4.36 4.57 -24.58
C ALA A 174 5.63 5.10 -23.89
N LEU A 175 6.12 6.28 -24.29
CA LEU A 175 7.23 6.95 -23.62
C LEU A 175 6.89 7.28 -22.16
N HIS A 176 5.69 7.83 -21.90
CA HIS A 176 5.21 8.10 -20.55
C HIS A 176 5.03 6.82 -19.72
N TRP A 177 4.53 5.75 -20.33
CA TRP A 177 4.43 4.44 -19.66
C TRP A 177 5.79 3.86 -19.31
N LEU A 178 6.76 3.89 -20.24
CA LEU A 178 8.14 3.44 -19.99
C LEU A 178 8.82 4.30 -18.92
N TYR A 179 8.59 5.62 -18.95
CA TYR A 179 9.07 6.53 -17.91
C TYR A 179 8.49 6.17 -16.54
N ALA A 180 7.18 5.97 -16.44
CA ALA A 180 6.52 5.56 -15.21
C ALA A 180 7.10 4.24 -14.70
N LEU A 181 7.25 3.25 -15.58
CA LEU A 181 7.83 1.94 -15.26
C LEU A 181 9.27 2.07 -14.76
N CYS A 182 10.09 2.88 -15.42
CA CYS A 182 11.47 3.16 -15.03
C CYS A 182 11.54 3.78 -13.63
N LEU A 183 10.69 4.78 -13.35
CA LEU A 183 10.59 5.40 -12.03
C LEU A 183 10.10 4.39 -10.97
N SER A 184 9.16 3.52 -11.32
CA SER A 184 8.67 2.44 -10.46
C SER A 184 9.79 1.50 -10.02
N LEU A 185 10.57 1.02 -10.99
CA LEU A 185 11.59 0.00 -10.81
C LEU A 185 12.79 0.58 -10.05
N SER A 186 13.25 1.78 -10.42
CA SER A 186 14.36 2.45 -9.75
C SER A 186 14.04 2.78 -8.28
N MET A 187 12.86 3.36 -8.01
CA MET A 187 12.40 3.60 -6.64
C MET A 187 12.19 2.29 -5.88
N GLY A 188 11.66 1.27 -6.56
CA GLY A 188 11.48 -0.06 -6.00
C GLY A 188 12.79 -0.72 -5.58
N ALA A 189 13.84 -0.59 -6.39
CA ALA A 189 15.17 -1.06 -6.08
C ALA A 189 15.70 -0.33 -4.85
N LEU A 190 15.67 1.00 -4.85
CA LEU A 190 16.19 1.80 -3.74
C LEU A 190 15.49 1.48 -2.40
N TRP A 191 14.19 1.23 -2.41
CA TRP A 191 13.46 0.81 -1.21
C TRP A 191 13.87 -0.58 -0.73
N ASP A 192 14.18 -1.51 -1.64
CA ASP A 192 14.71 -2.82 -1.27
C ASP A 192 16.10 -2.68 -0.62
N ALA A 193 16.95 -1.77 -1.11
CA ALA A 193 18.24 -1.48 -0.47
C ALA A 193 18.06 -0.97 0.97
N TYR A 194 17.09 -0.07 1.21
CA TYR A 194 16.74 0.36 2.57
C TYR A 194 16.18 -0.77 3.43
N CYS A 195 15.36 -1.66 2.86
CA CYS A 195 14.86 -2.84 3.57
C CYS A 195 16.00 -3.81 3.93
N ALA A 196 16.93 -4.05 3.00
CA ALA A 196 18.11 -4.87 3.24
C ALA A 196 18.96 -4.29 4.39
N ALA A 197 19.20 -2.98 4.39
CA ALA A 197 19.89 -2.30 5.48
C ALA A 197 19.14 -2.40 6.82
N ALA A 198 17.82 -2.18 6.82
CA ALA A 198 16.98 -2.32 8.00
C ALA A 198 17.03 -3.74 8.62
N VAL A 199 17.00 -4.77 7.79
CA VAL A 199 17.06 -6.17 8.23
C VAL A 199 18.49 -6.52 8.67
N GLY A 200 19.48 -6.27 7.81
CA GLY A 200 20.86 -6.70 8.01
C GLY A 200 21.59 -5.96 9.12
N LEU A 201 21.43 -4.64 9.22
CA LEU A 201 22.16 -3.81 10.18
C LEU A 201 21.42 -3.64 11.51
N TYR A 202 20.09 -3.64 11.49
CA TYR A 202 19.28 -3.34 12.68
C TYR A 202 18.42 -4.51 13.17
N GLY A 203 18.41 -5.64 12.46
CA GLY A 203 17.60 -6.80 12.81
C GLY A 203 16.10 -6.51 12.83
N LEU A 204 15.63 -5.57 12.00
CA LEU A 204 14.21 -5.27 11.86
C LEU A 204 13.53 -6.33 10.98
N ARG A 205 12.32 -6.72 11.35
CA ARG A 205 11.46 -7.55 10.50
C ARG A 205 10.56 -6.61 9.69
N VAL A 206 10.89 -6.40 8.43
CA VAL A 206 10.20 -5.41 7.59
C VAL A 206 9.31 -6.08 6.54
N ALA A 207 8.17 -5.47 6.26
CA ALA A 207 7.34 -5.88 5.13
C ALA A 207 7.98 -5.40 3.82
N ARG A 208 7.79 -6.15 2.73
CA ARG A 208 8.22 -5.70 1.41
C ARG A 208 7.51 -4.39 1.05
N SER A 209 8.28 -3.36 0.71
CA SER A 209 7.71 -2.06 0.34
C SER A 209 6.93 -2.11 -0.97
N PHE A 210 7.39 -2.94 -1.91
CA PHE A 210 6.76 -3.19 -3.19
C PHE A 210 6.40 -4.68 -3.24
N ASP A 211 5.13 -4.99 -3.05
CA ASP A 211 4.58 -6.34 -3.15
C ASP A 211 3.55 -6.32 -4.27
N ALA A 212 3.82 -6.98 -5.40
CA ALA A 212 2.96 -6.92 -6.56
C ALA A 212 1.51 -7.35 -6.19
N PRO A 213 0.54 -6.41 -6.21
CA PRO A 213 0.51 -5.20 -7.07
C PRO A 213 0.59 -3.85 -6.32
N ARG A 214 0.84 -3.84 -5.03
CA ARG A 214 0.90 -2.63 -4.21
C ARG A 214 2.15 -1.83 -4.58
N TRP A 215 1.90 -0.63 -5.11
CA TRP A 215 2.94 0.31 -5.51
C TRP A 215 3.85 0.70 -4.35
N ASN A 216 3.33 1.14 -3.19
CA ASN A 216 4.20 1.48 -2.07
C ASN A 216 3.48 1.25 -0.74
N LEU A 217 3.75 0.12 -0.10
CA LEU A 217 3.12 -0.29 1.15
C LEU A 217 3.38 0.71 2.27
N THR A 218 4.58 1.29 2.34
CA THR A 218 4.95 2.27 3.37
C THR A 218 4.09 3.52 3.25
N THR A 219 4.02 4.12 2.05
CA THR A 219 3.19 5.31 1.81
C THR A 219 1.71 5.03 2.04
N SER A 220 1.19 3.94 1.47
CA SER A 220 -0.23 3.57 1.65
C SER A 220 -0.57 3.32 3.12
N HIS A 221 0.31 2.67 3.88
CA HIS A 221 0.11 2.48 5.32
C HIS A 221 0.09 3.82 6.07
N MET A 222 1.03 4.71 5.78
CA MET A 222 1.12 6.00 6.46
C MET A 222 -0.09 6.89 6.18
N LEU A 223 -0.51 6.99 4.91
CA LEU A 223 -1.73 7.73 4.54
C LEU A 223 -2.99 7.12 5.16
N ARG A 224 -3.02 5.78 5.26
CA ARG A 224 -4.13 5.09 5.91
C ARG A 224 -4.26 5.45 7.39
N VAL A 225 -3.17 5.37 8.16
CA VAL A 225 -3.22 5.63 9.60
C VAL A 225 -3.40 7.11 9.95
N LEU A 226 -2.93 8.01 9.08
CA LEU A 226 -3.03 9.46 9.29
C LEU A 226 -4.34 10.08 8.81
N ILE A 227 -4.88 9.59 7.68
CA ILE A 227 -6.00 10.24 6.99
C ILE A 227 -7.20 9.30 6.92
N TYR A 228 -7.03 8.14 6.29
CA TYR A 228 -8.15 7.25 5.99
C TYR A 228 -8.88 6.76 7.25
N GLU A 229 -8.15 6.18 8.21
CA GLU A 229 -8.73 5.62 9.43
C GLU A 229 -9.38 6.70 10.31
N PRO A 230 -8.74 7.86 10.59
CA PRO A 230 -9.41 8.95 11.31
C PRO A 230 -10.71 9.45 10.68
N VAL A 231 -10.78 9.57 9.35
CA VAL A 231 -12.04 9.94 8.64
C VAL A 231 -13.09 8.84 8.81
N LEU A 232 -12.69 7.57 8.64
CA LEU A 232 -13.60 6.43 8.75
C LEU A 232 -14.15 6.25 10.18
N GLU A 233 -13.32 6.53 11.19
CA GLU A 233 -13.69 6.51 12.59
C GLU A 233 -14.57 7.71 12.99
N GLY A 234 -14.69 8.73 12.14
CA GLY A 234 -15.45 9.94 12.45
C GLY A 234 -14.74 10.90 13.40
N ARG A 235 -13.44 10.70 13.69
CA ARG A 235 -12.68 11.56 14.62
C ARG A 235 -12.46 12.99 14.09
N LEU A 236 -12.67 13.18 12.79
CA LEU A 236 -12.58 14.49 12.13
C LEU A 236 -13.96 15.14 11.95
N VAL A 237 -15.03 14.54 12.45
CA VAL A 237 -16.38 15.11 12.43
C VAL A 237 -16.62 15.83 13.76
N PRO A 238 -17.05 17.11 13.76
CA PRO A 238 -17.40 17.81 14.99
C PRO A 238 -18.46 17.03 15.78
N ALA A 239 -18.25 16.87 17.10
CA ALA A 239 -19.13 16.10 17.98
C ALA A 239 -20.59 16.61 18.01
N GLY A 240 -20.85 17.82 17.52
CA GLY A 240 -22.20 18.41 17.45
C GLY A 240 -23.04 18.03 16.23
N ILE A 241 -22.51 17.24 15.27
CA ILE A 241 -23.26 16.75 14.09
C ILE A 241 -23.58 15.24 14.22
N GLU A 242 -23.27 14.62 15.37
CA GLU A 242 -23.87 13.33 15.66
C GLU A 242 -25.37 13.57 15.81
N ALA A 243 -26.11 13.20 14.76
CA ALA A 243 -27.55 13.29 14.69
C ALA A 243 -28.09 12.83 16.04
N THR A 244 -28.68 13.77 16.79
CA THR A 244 -29.43 13.50 18.01
C THR A 244 -30.19 12.23 17.74
N PRO A 245 -29.93 11.12 18.46
CA PRO A 245 -30.66 9.89 18.24
C PRO A 245 -32.11 10.32 18.25
N GLN A 246 -32.79 10.17 17.11
CA GLN A 246 -34.23 10.37 17.08
C GLN A 246 -34.71 9.43 18.17
N THR A 247 -35.07 9.99 19.31
CA THR A 247 -35.91 9.39 20.32
C THR A 247 -37.20 9.12 19.57
N ALA A 248 -37.18 8.00 18.83
CA ALA A 248 -38.36 7.39 18.27
C ALA A 248 -39.31 7.28 19.45
N GLY A 249 -40.40 8.04 19.37
CA GLY A 249 -41.25 8.32 20.50
C GLY A 249 -41.60 7.06 21.27
N GLU A 250 -41.12 7.00 22.51
CA GLU A 250 -41.88 6.40 23.61
C GLU A 250 -43.06 7.33 23.91
N THR A 251 -43.99 7.42 22.97
CA THR A 251 -45.34 7.95 23.18
C THR A 251 -46.33 6.94 22.63
N ALA A 252 -46.36 5.75 23.24
CA ALA A 252 -47.50 4.86 23.18
C ALA A 252 -47.51 3.95 24.41
N GLY A 253 -48.43 4.21 25.36
CA GLY A 253 -48.99 3.13 26.18
C GLY A 253 -48.82 3.20 27.70
N ALA A 254 -48.98 4.36 28.33
CA ALA A 254 -49.34 4.43 29.75
C ALA A 254 -50.78 4.92 29.91
N ALA A 255 -51.76 4.06 29.62
CA ALA A 255 -53.14 4.18 30.12
C ALA A 255 -53.94 2.90 29.84
N ARG A 256 -54.12 2.05 30.87
CA ARG A 256 -55.41 1.51 31.36
C ARG A 256 -55.19 0.25 32.19
N ASN A 257 -55.15 0.45 33.51
CA ASN A 257 -55.70 -0.50 34.47
C ASN A 257 -57.22 -0.27 34.52
N GLY A 258 -58.00 -1.35 34.45
CA GLY A 258 -59.45 -1.33 34.66
C GLY A 258 -60.10 -2.59 34.11
N GLY A 259 -60.29 -3.60 34.99
CA GLY A 259 -61.02 -4.82 34.68
C GLY A 259 -62.54 -4.61 34.66
N GLY A 260 -63.25 -5.65 34.23
CA GLY A 260 -64.72 -5.75 34.30
C GLY A 260 -65.29 -6.39 33.03
N GLY A 261 -65.78 -7.62 33.16
CA GLY A 261 -66.24 -8.44 32.04
C GLY A 261 -67.65 -8.14 31.52
N GLY A 262 -68.08 -8.98 30.58
CA GLY A 262 -69.48 -9.14 30.19
C GLY A 262 -69.76 -9.02 28.69
N GLY A 263 -70.12 -10.15 28.07
CA GLY A 263 -71.26 -10.23 27.15
C GLY A 263 -71.08 -9.90 25.67
N GLY A 264 -71.09 -10.96 24.84
CA GLY A 264 -72.07 -11.10 23.75
C GLY A 264 -71.81 -10.42 22.39
N PRO A 265 -72.48 -10.90 21.31
CA PRO A 265 -71.90 -11.03 19.97
C PRO A 265 -72.55 -10.14 18.88
N GLU A 266 -71.99 -10.19 17.66
CA GLU A 266 -72.45 -9.70 16.32
C GLU A 266 -71.47 -8.68 15.72
N ALA A 267 -71.32 -8.49 14.42
CA ALA A 267 -71.45 -9.26 13.17
C ALA A 267 -71.09 -8.24 12.06
N SER A 268 -70.48 -8.69 10.95
CA SER A 268 -70.32 -7.96 9.66
C SER A 268 -69.40 -6.71 9.70
N ASP A 269 -68.58 -6.34 8.71
CA ASP A 269 -68.50 -6.65 7.28
C ASP A 269 -67.06 -6.47 6.76
N ALA A 270 -66.71 -7.22 5.71
CA ALA A 270 -65.57 -7.00 4.82
C ALA A 270 -65.91 -5.88 3.78
N PRO A 271 -65.01 -5.35 2.92
CA PRO A 271 -64.12 -6.07 1.98
C PRO A 271 -62.64 -5.59 2.02
N ALA A 272 -61.65 -6.46 1.85
CA ALA A 272 -61.09 -6.98 0.58
C ALA A 272 -60.34 -5.93 -0.27
N ALA A 273 -59.00 -5.99 -0.26
CA ALA A 273 -58.17 -5.91 -1.47
C ALA A 273 -56.73 -6.38 -1.17
N ALA A 274 -56.46 -7.60 -1.65
CA ALA A 274 -55.25 -8.08 -2.35
C ALA A 274 -53.86 -7.55 -1.88
N ALA A 275 -53.03 -8.34 -1.19
CA ALA A 275 -52.32 -9.53 -1.65
C ALA A 275 -51.41 -9.29 -2.86
N GLU A 276 -50.14 -8.97 -2.60
CA GLU A 276 -49.04 -9.56 -3.35
C GLU A 276 -48.05 -10.20 -2.38
N SER A 277 -47.67 -11.41 -2.77
CA SER A 277 -47.13 -12.47 -1.95
C SER A 277 -45.65 -12.33 -1.64
N ASP A 278 -45.35 -12.82 -0.45
CA ASP A 278 -44.08 -13.34 0.02
C ASP A 278 -43.16 -13.96 -1.05
N GLY A 279 -41.87 -13.69 -0.83
CA GLY A 279 -40.76 -14.40 -1.43
C GLY A 279 -39.53 -14.25 -0.55
N GLY A 280 -39.67 -14.59 0.74
CA GLY A 280 -38.54 -14.73 1.66
C GLY A 280 -37.54 -15.77 1.15
N GLY A 281 -36.27 -15.38 1.07
CA GLY A 281 -35.20 -16.27 0.64
C GLY A 281 -33.83 -15.71 1.03
N ALA A 282 -33.50 -15.79 2.31
CA ALA A 282 -32.12 -15.80 2.78
C ALA A 282 -31.78 -17.23 3.24
N PRO A 283 -30.51 -17.59 3.49
CA PRO A 283 -29.26 -17.09 2.92
C PRO A 283 -28.36 -18.24 2.42
N PHE A 284 -27.29 -17.87 1.69
CA PHE A 284 -25.98 -18.54 1.67
C PHE A 284 -25.97 -20.08 1.83
N GLY A 285 -26.09 -20.78 0.70
CA GLY A 285 -25.61 -22.16 0.56
C GLY A 285 -24.29 -22.18 -0.21
N GLU A 286 -23.17 -22.43 0.49
CA GLU A 286 -21.95 -22.96 -0.13
C GLU A 286 -22.30 -24.28 -0.81
N SER A 287 -22.44 -24.27 -2.13
CA SER A 287 -22.53 -25.49 -2.93
C SER A 287 -21.12 -25.86 -3.38
N ARG A 288 -20.51 -26.80 -2.65
CA ARG A 288 -19.45 -27.65 -3.19
C ARG A 288 -20.02 -28.37 -4.41
N SER A 289 -19.50 -28.09 -5.61
CA SER A 289 -19.63 -29.01 -6.74
C SER A 289 -18.30 -29.69 -7.00
N SER A 290 -18.24 -30.94 -6.57
CA SER A 290 -17.28 -31.94 -7.01
C SER A 290 -17.57 -32.40 -8.44
N SER A 291 -16.48 -32.75 -9.14
CA SER A 291 -16.37 -33.69 -10.28
C SER A 291 -16.38 -33.13 -11.71
N PRO A 292 -15.78 -33.83 -12.69
CA PRO A 292 -14.74 -34.86 -12.61
C PRO A 292 -13.48 -34.53 -13.44
N ALA A 293 -12.41 -35.26 -13.16
CA ALA A 293 -11.26 -35.39 -14.04
C ALA A 293 -11.67 -36.03 -15.38
N PRO A 294 -10.91 -35.78 -16.45
CA PRO A 294 -10.66 -36.82 -17.44
C PRO A 294 -9.16 -37.17 -17.43
N GLU A 295 -8.87 -38.40 -17.00
CA GLU A 295 -7.77 -39.16 -17.59
C GLU A 295 -8.09 -39.39 -19.07
N ALA A 296 -7.11 -39.19 -19.95
CA ALA A 296 -6.47 -40.29 -20.67
C ALA A 296 -5.59 -39.79 -21.83
N ARG A 297 -4.35 -40.28 -21.80
CA ARG A 297 -3.54 -40.76 -22.92
C ARG A 297 -3.40 -39.87 -24.16
N LEU A 298 -2.16 -39.45 -24.39
CA LEU A 298 -1.47 -39.77 -25.64
C LEU A 298 0.03 -40.01 -25.38
N ARG A 299 0.41 -41.29 -25.45
CA ARG A 299 1.79 -41.75 -25.63
C ARG A 299 2.19 -41.56 -27.10
N ARG A 300 3.35 -40.96 -27.34
CA ARG A 300 4.26 -41.20 -28.48
C ARG A 300 5.62 -40.64 -28.05
N ALA A 301 6.60 -41.47 -27.68
CA ALA A 301 7.49 -42.29 -28.51
C ALA A 301 8.44 -41.44 -29.40
N GLY A 302 9.74 -41.61 -29.18
CA GLY A 302 10.87 -41.00 -29.90
C GLY A 302 12.00 -40.67 -28.92
N ALA A 303 12.82 -41.64 -28.49
CA ALA A 303 14.00 -42.19 -29.20
C ALA A 303 15.16 -41.19 -29.29
N GLY A 304 16.30 -41.53 -28.66
CA GLY A 304 17.54 -40.76 -28.72
C GLY A 304 18.53 -41.16 -27.61
N ASP A 305 19.09 -42.37 -27.74
CA ASP A 305 20.21 -42.89 -26.94
C ASP A 305 21.57 -42.24 -27.31
N ALA A 306 22.58 -42.54 -26.48
CA ALA A 306 24.04 -42.32 -26.58
C ALA A 306 24.54 -41.03 -25.89
N PHE A 307 25.37 -41.08 -24.85
CA PHE A 307 26.67 -41.77 -24.80
C PHE A 307 26.98 -42.47 -23.46
N ALA A 308 27.55 -43.67 -23.59
CA ALA A 308 28.39 -44.39 -22.63
C ALA A 308 29.79 -43.72 -22.57
N ASN A 309 30.78 -44.03 -21.72
CA ASN A 309 31.05 -45.08 -20.75
C ASN A 309 32.33 -44.65 -19.98
N GLY A 310 32.56 -45.16 -18.77
CA GLY A 310 33.87 -45.06 -18.12
C GLY A 310 33.88 -45.44 -16.62
N GLY A 311 33.86 -46.74 -16.32
CA GLY A 311 34.37 -47.29 -15.03
C GLY A 311 35.91 -47.34 -15.03
N ALA A 312 36.67 -47.68 -13.99
CA ALA A 312 36.53 -48.15 -12.60
C ALA A 312 37.99 -48.09 -12.01
N PRO A 313 38.42 -48.79 -10.93
CA PRO A 313 37.85 -49.10 -9.61
C PRO A 313 38.79 -48.78 -8.41
N GLY A 314 38.26 -48.85 -7.18
CA GLY A 314 38.96 -49.49 -6.05
C GLY A 314 39.47 -48.62 -4.91
N GLY A 315 39.00 -48.89 -3.68
CA GLY A 315 39.65 -48.41 -2.45
C GLY A 315 38.77 -48.51 -1.19
N ARG A 316 39.06 -49.49 -0.33
CA ARG A 316 38.31 -49.90 0.87
C ARG A 316 38.47 -48.96 2.10
N ARG A 317 37.41 -48.99 2.93
CA ARG A 317 37.35 -48.93 4.41
C ARG A 317 37.61 -47.60 5.13
N GLY A 318 36.58 -47.17 5.87
CA GLY A 318 36.70 -46.27 7.02
C GLY A 318 35.35 -45.66 7.43
N GLN A 319 34.59 -46.33 8.29
CA GLN A 319 33.48 -45.79 9.10
C GLN A 319 33.92 -45.89 10.57
N PRO A 320 33.30 -45.22 11.58
CA PRO A 320 32.35 -44.09 11.61
C PRO A 320 32.84 -43.03 12.69
N PRO A 321 32.03 -42.20 13.39
CA PRO A 321 30.59 -41.89 13.29
C PRO A 321 30.17 -40.40 13.42
N ALA A 322 28.86 -40.20 13.18
CA ALA A 322 27.92 -39.24 13.78
C ALA A 322 27.96 -37.76 13.34
N GLY A 323 26.84 -37.31 12.76
CA GLY A 323 26.54 -35.89 12.55
C GLY A 323 25.46 -35.63 11.49
N ASP A 324 24.21 -35.91 11.86
CA ASP A 324 22.97 -35.24 11.46
C ASP A 324 22.63 -35.00 9.96
N ALA A 325 21.79 -35.91 9.46
CA ALA A 325 20.57 -35.68 8.68
C ALA A 325 20.49 -34.41 7.80
N GLN A 326 20.85 -34.60 6.53
CA GLN A 326 20.43 -33.73 5.42
C GLN A 326 19.14 -34.31 4.82
N GLU A 327 18.00 -33.69 5.15
CA GLU A 327 16.72 -33.95 4.51
C GLU A 327 16.61 -33.15 3.21
N ASP A 328 16.62 -33.87 2.09
CA ASP A 328 16.18 -33.37 0.79
C ASP A 328 14.64 -33.27 0.78
N GLY A 329 14.13 -32.04 0.88
CA GLY A 329 12.72 -31.70 0.77
C GLY A 329 12.38 -31.05 -0.58
N PRO A 330 11.19 -31.32 -1.16
CA PRO A 330 10.84 -30.92 -2.52
C PRO A 330 10.60 -29.41 -2.66
N THR A 331 10.99 -28.88 -3.82
CA THR A 331 10.74 -27.51 -4.27
C THR A 331 9.24 -27.17 -4.26
N PRO A 332 8.78 -26.17 -3.49
CA PRO A 332 7.39 -25.75 -3.54
C PRO A 332 7.16 -24.86 -4.75
N GLY A 333 6.34 -25.34 -5.69
CA GLY A 333 5.80 -24.56 -6.79
C GLY A 333 5.11 -23.29 -6.29
N SER A 334 5.55 -22.15 -6.83
CA SER A 334 5.08 -20.81 -6.50
C SER A 334 3.67 -20.57 -7.05
N LYS A 335 2.66 -20.96 -6.27
CA LYS A 335 1.29 -20.45 -6.45
C LYS A 335 1.18 -19.08 -5.78
N THR A 336 1.24 -18.03 -6.59
CA THR A 336 1.11 -16.63 -6.15
C THR A 336 -0.32 -16.12 -6.35
N PRO A 337 -1.07 -15.71 -5.31
CA PRO A 337 -2.30 -14.94 -5.46
C PRO A 337 -2.10 -13.49 -4.91
N PRO A 338 -3.05 -12.54 -5.09
CA PRO A 338 -3.41 -11.85 -6.33
C PRO A 338 -3.42 -10.30 -6.18
N ALA A 339 -3.97 -9.60 -7.17
CA ALA A 339 -3.93 -8.15 -7.31
C ALA A 339 -4.92 -7.36 -6.41
N ALA A 340 -4.40 -6.51 -5.50
CA ALA A 340 -5.12 -5.49 -4.74
C ALA A 340 -4.34 -4.16 -4.61
N ALA A 341 -4.35 -3.29 -5.63
CA ALA A 341 -3.86 -1.91 -5.52
C ALA A 341 -4.99 -0.89 -5.29
N ALA A 342 -6.19 -1.15 -5.83
CA ALA A 342 -7.41 -0.40 -5.51
C ALA A 342 -8.18 -0.97 -4.30
N ALA A 343 -7.92 -2.24 -3.94
CA ALA A 343 -8.72 -2.94 -2.95
C ALA A 343 -8.27 -2.77 -1.49
N ALA A 344 -7.11 -2.19 -1.16
CA ALA A 344 -6.70 -2.08 0.25
C ALA A 344 -7.53 -1.05 1.07
N ALA A 345 -8.20 -0.10 0.39
CA ALA A 345 -9.26 0.72 0.99
C ALA A 345 -10.66 0.07 0.84
N ALA A 346 -10.87 -0.74 -0.21
CA ALA A 346 -12.17 -1.35 -0.52
C ALA A 346 -12.44 -2.75 0.10
N ALA A 347 -11.41 -3.48 0.57
CA ALA A 347 -11.49 -4.89 0.97
C ALA A 347 -12.02 -5.15 2.39
N THR A 348 -12.81 -4.24 2.95
CA THR A 348 -13.71 -4.59 4.07
C THR A 348 -15.09 -4.87 3.52
N ALA A 349 -15.29 -6.08 2.98
CA ALA A 349 -16.59 -6.55 2.52
C ALA A 349 -17.66 -6.41 3.63
N PRO A 350 -18.89 -5.97 3.30
CA PRO A 350 -19.95 -5.76 4.28
C PRO A 350 -20.49 -7.11 4.77
N SER A 351 -20.55 -7.28 6.08
CA SER A 351 -21.21 -8.43 6.69
C SER A 351 -22.73 -8.27 6.63
N ALA A 352 -23.41 -9.34 6.20
CA ALA A 352 -24.86 -9.48 6.10
C ALA A 352 -25.56 -9.66 7.46
N GLY A 353 -25.24 -8.83 8.46
CA GLY A 353 -26.03 -8.76 9.69
C GLY A 353 -27.32 -7.96 9.45
N GLY A 354 -28.47 -8.60 9.66
CA GLY A 354 -29.83 -8.20 9.24
C GLY A 354 -30.45 -6.95 9.87
N GLY A 355 -29.68 -5.95 10.28
CA GLY A 355 -30.23 -4.63 10.59
C GLY A 355 -30.39 -3.81 9.30
N ARG A 356 -31.62 -3.51 8.86
CA ARG A 356 -31.88 -2.65 7.68
C ARG A 356 -31.48 -1.16 7.86
N GLY A 357 -30.84 -0.80 8.98
CA GLY A 357 -30.17 0.49 9.21
C GLY A 357 -28.80 0.64 8.52
N PRO A 358 -28.06 1.74 8.77
CA PRO A 358 -27.47 2.69 7.81
C PRO A 358 -26.32 2.13 6.91
N ARG A 359 -26.62 1.21 5.99
CA ARG A 359 -25.66 0.73 4.98
C ARG A 359 -25.12 1.86 4.08
N ARG A 360 -25.98 2.81 3.68
CA ARG A 360 -25.61 3.94 2.81
C ARG A 360 -24.57 4.86 3.47
N GLY A 361 -24.71 5.15 4.77
CA GLY A 361 -23.78 5.99 5.50
C GLY A 361 -22.35 5.43 5.55
N ARG A 362 -22.21 4.10 5.63
CA ARG A 362 -20.89 3.45 5.64
C ARG A 362 -20.16 3.58 4.29
N LEU A 363 -20.88 3.45 3.17
CA LEU A 363 -20.30 3.58 1.84
C LEU A 363 -19.85 5.02 1.57
N LEU A 364 -20.69 6.00 1.91
CA LEU A 364 -20.34 7.42 1.79
C LEU A 364 -19.12 7.77 2.65
N ARG A 365 -19.04 7.27 3.89
CA ARG A 365 -17.89 7.52 4.76
C ARG A 365 -16.60 6.90 4.20
N ARG A 366 -16.66 5.71 3.60
CA ARG A 366 -15.51 5.10 2.93
C ARG A 366 -15.06 5.88 1.70
N ALA A 367 -16.01 6.32 0.87
CA ALA A 367 -15.72 7.16 -0.29
C ALA A 367 -15.08 8.49 0.15
N ALA A 368 -15.60 9.14 1.19
CA ALA A 368 -15.02 10.35 1.75
C ALA A 368 -13.61 10.13 2.32
N ALA A 369 -13.38 9.04 3.06
CA ALA A 369 -12.06 8.68 3.56
C ALA A 369 -11.05 8.42 2.42
N LEU A 370 -11.49 7.75 1.37
CA LEU A 370 -10.69 7.52 0.16
C LEU A 370 -10.35 8.85 -0.53
N GLN A 371 -11.35 9.71 -0.74
CA GLN A 371 -11.15 11.03 -1.34
C GLN A 371 -10.18 11.88 -0.53
N ALA A 372 -10.35 11.95 0.79
CA ALA A 372 -9.45 12.71 1.66
C ALA A 372 -8.01 12.21 1.57
N THR A 373 -7.82 10.89 1.48
CA THR A 373 -6.50 10.26 1.34
C THR A 373 -5.82 10.69 0.03
N PHE A 374 -6.54 10.64 -1.08
CA PHE A 374 -6.02 11.01 -2.40
C PHE A 374 -5.84 12.52 -2.55
N ALA A 375 -6.76 13.33 -2.01
CA ALA A 375 -6.63 14.79 -1.99
C ALA A 375 -5.40 15.23 -1.18
N PHE A 376 -5.17 14.63 -0.01
CA PHE A 376 -3.95 14.88 0.77
C PHE A 376 -2.70 14.49 -0.01
N SER A 377 -2.69 13.31 -0.66
CA SER A 377 -1.58 12.92 -1.53
C SER A 377 -1.35 13.94 -2.64
N GLY A 378 -2.41 14.44 -3.28
CA GLY A 378 -2.34 15.48 -4.31
C GLY A 378 -1.78 16.80 -3.79
N LEU A 379 -2.20 17.24 -2.61
CA LEU A 379 -1.68 18.47 -1.96
C LEU A 379 -0.19 18.31 -1.63
N TRP A 380 0.21 17.13 -1.15
CA TRP A 380 1.61 16.84 -0.88
C TRP A 380 2.48 16.93 -2.14
N HIS A 381 1.99 16.38 -3.25
CA HIS A 381 2.67 16.44 -4.54
C HIS A 381 2.70 17.88 -5.09
N ALA A 382 1.62 18.65 -4.95
CA ALA A 382 1.59 20.06 -5.32
C ALA A 382 2.58 20.90 -4.47
N PHE A 383 2.70 20.58 -3.17
CA PHE A 383 3.68 21.20 -2.27
C PHE A 383 5.12 20.89 -2.72
N ILE A 384 5.44 19.61 -2.97
CA ILE A 384 6.72 19.19 -3.56
C ILE A 384 7.01 19.99 -4.84
N TRP A 385 6.04 20.09 -5.73
CA TRP A 385 6.20 20.83 -6.98
C TRP A 385 6.55 22.30 -6.73
N ALA A 386 5.72 23.00 -5.94
CA ALA A 386 5.87 24.41 -5.65
C ALA A 386 7.21 24.71 -4.95
N HIS A 387 7.59 23.86 -4.00
CA HIS A 387 8.83 24.00 -3.24
C HIS A 387 10.08 23.86 -4.12
N PHE A 388 10.04 22.99 -5.14
CA PHE A 388 11.23 22.65 -5.91
C PHE A 388 11.33 23.32 -7.27
N HIS A 389 10.22 23.79 -7.84
CA HIS A 389 10.20 24.49 -9.12
C HIS A 389 10.01 26.00 -8.97
N GLY A 390 9.84 26.50 -7.73
CA GLY A 390 9.62 27.92 -7.45
C GLY A 390 8.37 28.51 -8.11
N THR A 391 7.52 27.66 -8.70
CA THR A 391 6.35 28.06 -9.48
C THR A 391 5.13 27.28 -9.00
N SER A 392 4.11 28.01 -8.55
CA SER A 392 2.84 27.43 -8.10
C SER A 392 1.89 27.10 -9.25
N SER A 393 2.13 27.64 -10.45
CA SER A 393 1.18 27.61 -11.57
C SER A 393 0.83 26.22 -12.10
N LEU A 394 1.70 25.23 -11.91
CA LEU A 394 1.49 23.85 -12.38
C LEU A 394 1.15 22.86 -11.26
N GLY A 395 1.31 23.22 -9.99
CA GLY A 395 1.12 22.30 -8.86
C GLY A 395 -0.31 21.77 -8.74
N TRP A 396 -1.30 22.56 -9.15
CA TRP A 396 -2.71 22.13 -9.11
C TRP A 396 -3.02 20.95 -10.03
N ARG A 397 -2.29 20.79 -11.15
CA ARG A 397 -2.48 19.66 -12.08
C ARG A 397 -2.15 18.34 -11.39
N TRP A 398 -1.05 18.31 -10.64
CA TRP A 398 -0.70 17.16 -9.80
C TRP A 398 -1.75 16.91 -8.72
N PHE A 399 -2.27 17.95 -8.07
CA PHE A 399 -3.38 17.80 -7.12
C PHE A 399 -4.61 17.12 -7.76
N VAL A 400 -4.99 17.53 -8.97
CA VAL A 400 -6.11 16.93 -9.73
C VAL A 400 -5.80 15.47 -10.10
N PHE A 401 -4.60 15.17 -10.61
CA PHE A 401 -4.17 13.82 -10.97
C PHE A 401 -4.38 12.82 -9.83
N PHE A 402 -3.98 13.18 -8.61
CA PHE A 402 -4.17 12.31 -7.44
C PHE A 402 -5.63 12.30 -6.96
N SER A 403 -6.29 13.45 -6.94
CA SER A 403 -7.66 13.56 -6.42
C SER A 403 -8.71 12.80 -7.24
N VAL A 404 -8.51 12.69 -8.56
CA VAL A 404 -9.44 11.97 -9.45
C VAL A 404 -9.37 10.44 -9.33
N GLN A 405 -8.31 9.91 -8.70
CA GLN A 405 -8.17 8.46 -8.52
C GLN A 405 -9.25 7.87 -7.59
N ALA A 406 -9.67 8.61 -6.57
CA ALA A 406 -10.70 8.15 -5.65
C ALA A 406 -12.07 7.94 -6.35
N PRO A 407 -12.61 8.91 -7.13
CA PRO A 407 -13.82 8.70 -7.92
C PRO A 407 -13.69 7.55 -8.92
N ILE A 408 -12.54 7.42 -9.60
CA ILE A 408 -12.27 6.31 -10.52
C ILE A 408 -12.38 4.96 -9.80
N MET A 409 -11.76 4.83 -8.62
CA MET A 409 -11.82 3.60 -7.82
C MET A 409 -13.23 3.29 -7.30
N VAL A 410 -14.00 4.31 -6.93
CA VAL A 410 -15.41 4.13 -6.53
C VAL A 410 -16.25 3.66 -7.72
N ALA A 411 -16.05 4.26 -8.89
CA ALA A 411 -16.71 3.87 -10.13
C ALA A 411 -16.34 2.44 -10.55
N GLU A 412 -15.06 2.07 -10.45
CA GLU A 412 -14.57 0.71 -10.70
C GLU A 412 -15.25 -0.31 -9.77
N ALA A 413 -15.32 -0.02 -8.47
CA ALA A 413 -15.97 -0.90 -7.50
C ALA A 413 -17.48 -1.06 -7.78
N ALA A 414 -18.15 0.03 -8.18
CA ALA A 414 -19.56 0.00 -8.58
C ALA A 414 -19.75 -0.82 -9.87
N LEU A 415 -18.87 -0.65 -10.86
CA LEU A 415 -18.91 -1.40 -12.12
C LEU A 415 -18.65 -2.89 -11.89
N GLN A 416 -17.68 -3.26 -11.05
CA GLN A 416 -17.44 -4.65 -10.68
C GLN A 416 -18.65 -5.27 -9.98
N HIS A 417 -19.32 -4.50 -9.10
CA HIS A 417 -20.56 -4.97 -8.47
C HIS A 417 -21.67 -5.19 -9.50
N LEU A 418 -21.86 -4.27 -10.45
CA LEU A 418 -22.84 -4.42 -11.53
C LEU A 418 -22.50 -5.59 -12.46
N TRP A 419 -21.22 -5.76 -12.81
CA TRP A 419 -20.70 -6.85 -13.64
C TRP A 419 -21.06 -8.21 -13.04
N LEU A 420 -20.81 -8.39 -11.74
CA LEU A 420 -21.08 -9.63 -11.03
C LEU A 420 -22.58 -9.82 -10.76
N ALA A 421 -23.28 -8.77 -10.31
CA ALA A 421 -24.67 -8.90 -9.88
C ALA A 421 -25.66 -8.97 -11.06
N LYS A 422 -25.46 -8.14 -12.09
CA LYS A 422 -26.39 -8.01 -13.23
C LYS A 422 -26.03 -8.97 -14.37
N TRP A 423 -24.75 -9.05 -14.73
CA TRP A 423 -24.33 -9.82 -15.90
C TRP A 423 -23.84 -11.23 -15.57
N ARG A 424 -23.55 -11.53 -14.30
CA ARG A 424 -23.03 -12.83 -13.85
C ARG A 424 -21.82 -13.31 -14.65
N LEU A 425 -21.07 -12.37 -15.24
CA LEU A 425 -19.87 -12.66 -16.02
C LEU A 425 -18.70 -12.88 -15.06
N PRO A 426 -17.76 -13.79 -15.39
CA PRO A 426 -16.54 -13.92 -14.62
C PRO A 426 -15.76 -12.60 -14.65
N PRO A 427 -14.97 -12.30 -13.59
CA PRO A 427 -14.10 -11.14 -13.60
C PRO A 427 -13.11 -11.25 -14.78
N PRO A 428 -12.70 -10.12 -15.39
CA PRO A 428 -11.73 -10.14 -16.48
C PRO A 428 -10.41 -10.79 -16.03
N PRO A 429 -9.66 -11.45 -16.93
CA PRO A 429 -8.35 -12.00 -16.60
C PRO A 429 -7.43 -10.93 -16.02
N ARG A 430 -6.62 -11.29 -15.01
CA ARG A 430 -5.76 -10.35 -14.28
C ARG A 430 -4.87 -9.51 -15.21
N ALA A 431 -4.29 -10.12 -16.23
CA ALA A 431 -3.42 -9.42 -17.18
C ALA A 431 -4.19 -8.29 -17.90
N VAL A 432 -5.45 -8.55 -18.28
CA VAL A 432 -6.32 -7.57 -18.90
C VAL A 432 -6.64 -6.45 -17.92
N SER A 433 -7.02 -6.76 -16.67
CA SER A 433 -7.25 -5.72 -15.66
C SER A 433 -6.03 -4.85 -15.43
N VAL A 434 -4.85 -5.45 -15.27
CA VAL A 434 -3.59 -4.72 -15.08
C VAL A 434 -3.30 -3.81 -16.27
N LEU A 435 -3.48 -4.31 -17.50
CA LEU A 435 -3.27 -3.52 -18.71
C LEU A 435 -4.26 -2.35 -18.79
N LEU A 436 -5.56 -2.59 -18.54
CA LEU A 436 -6.60 -1.56 -18.56
C LEU A 436 -6.36 -0.50 -17.48
N THR A 437 -6.03 -0.91 -16.26
CA THR A 437 -5.72 0.03 -15.17
C THR A 437 -4.49 0.86 -15.50
N ASN A 438 -3.40 0.25 -15.98
CA ASN A 438 -2.21 1.01 -16.37
C ASN A 438 -2.50 1.97 -17.52
N PHE A 439 -3.25 1.53 -18.53
CA PHE A 439 -3.64 2.38 -19.64
C PHE A 439 -4.44 3.59 -19.17
N LEU A 440 -5.48 3.37 -18.36
CA LEU A 440 -6.29 4.44 -17.79
C LEU A 440 -5.44 5.41 -16.95
N LEU A 441 -4.53 4.89 -16.12
CA LEU A 441 -3.62 5.69 -15.31
C LEU A 441 -2.73 6.58 -16.18
N ILE A 442 -2.17 6.06 -17.28
CA ILE A 442 -1.34 6.85 -18.19
C ILE A 442 -2.15 7.90 -18.93
N VAL A 443 -3.36 7.57 -19.40
CA VAL A 443 -4.25 8.53 -20.06
C VAL A 443 -4.60 9.70 -19.13
N VAL A 444 -4.90 9.43 -17.86
CA VAL A 444 -5.16 10.49 -16.86
C VAL A 444 -3.86 11.21 -16.46
N ALA A 445 -2.74 10.51 -16.44
CA ALA A 445 -1.44 11.08 -16.09
C ALA A 445 -0.90 12.01 -17.18
N GLU A 446 -1.20 11.79 -18.46
CA GLU A 446 -0.67 12.59 -19.57
C GLU A 446 -0.91 14.10 -19.36
N PRO A 447 -2.13 14.61 -19.16
CA PRO A 447 -2.33 16.06 -19.05
C PRO A 447 -2.02 16.59 -17.64
N PHE A 448 -2.22 15.77 -16.61
CA PHE A 448 -2.23 16.22 -15.22
C PHE A 448 -0.92 15.93 -14.46
N PHE A 449 -0.15 14.93 -14.88
CA PHE A 449 1.11 14.55 -14.25
C PHE A 449 2.30 14.77 -15.20
N PHE A 450 2.31 14.12 -16.37
CA PHE A 450 3.41 14.18 -17.32
C PHE A 450 3.49 15.50 -18.06
N GLY A 451 2.37 16.13 -18.43
CA GLY A 451 2.35 17.43 -19.08
C GLY A 451 3.16 18.49 -18.32
N PRO A 452 2.92 18.69 -17.00
CA PRO A 452 3.80 19.50 -16.16
C PRO A 452 5.27 19.07 -16.16
N CYS A 453 5.55 17.78 -16.03
CA CYS A 453 6.91 17.24 -16.01
C CYS A 453 7.67 17.47 -17.31
N ASP A 454 7.00 17.34 -18.44
CA ASP A 454 7.58 17.57 -19.76
C ASP A 454 7.80 19.06 -19.98
N ALA A 455 6.81 19.90 -19.65
CA ALA A 455 6.92 21.36 -19.74
C ALA A 455 8.05 21.93 -18.87
N SER A 456 8.33 21.33 -17.71
CA SER A 456 9.45 21.74 -16.85
C SER A 456 10.78 21.06 -17.20
N GLY A 457 10.80 20.14 -18.17
CA GLY A 457 11.95 19.30 -18.52
C GLY A 457 12.35 18.28 -17.44
N MET A 458 11.51 18.05 -16.43
CA MET A 458 11.76 17.09 -15.36
C MET A 458 11.93 15.67 -15.89
N CYS A 459 11.07 15.22 -16.81
CA CYS A 459 11.16 13.87 -17.39
C CYS A 459 12.52 13.66 -18.06
N ALA A 460 12.94 14.59 -18.91
CA ALA A 460 14.21 14.54 -19.62
C ALA A 460 15.41 14.54 -18.66
N ARG A 461 15.41 15.42 -17.64
CA ARG A 461 16.47 15.47 -16.62
C ARG A 461 16.55 14.15 -15.85
N MET A 462 15.42 13.63 -15.37
CA MET A 462 15.36 12.39 -14.59
C MET A 462 15.86 11.20 -15.40
N MET A 463 15.44 11.08 -16.67
CA MET A 463 15.90 9.99 -17.55
C MET A 463 17.39 10.11 -17.89
N GLY A 464 17.89 11.31 -18.22
CA GLY A 464 19.31 11.52 -18.48
C GLY A 464 20.17 11.19 -17.26
N SER A 465 19.68 11.55 -16.09
CA SER A 465 20.25 11.21 -14.80
C SER A 465 20.30 9.69 -14.54
N LEU A 466 19.19 8.96 -14.74
CA LEU A 466 19.16 7.50 -14.58
C LEU A 466 20.09 6.80 -15.59
N GLN A 467 20.18 7.32 -16.82
CA GLN A 467 21.12 6.83 -17.82
C GLN A 467 22.58 6.98 -17.37
N GLN A 468 22.95 8.12 -16.78
CA GLN A 468 24.28 8.33 -16.21
C GLN A 468 24.57 7.36 -15.07
N ALA A 469 23.59 7.13 -14.18
CA ALA A 469 23.75 6.18 -13.07
C ALA A 469 23.96 4.74 -13.56
N VAL A 470 23.20 4.30 -14.56
CA VAL A 470 23.36 2.96 -15.17
C VAL A 470 24.72 2.83 -15.85
N ALA A 471 25.16 3.86 -16.59
CA ALA A 471 26.47 3.85 -17.25
C ALA A 471 27.63 3.77 -16.24
N ALA A 472 27.54 4.52 -15.12
CA ALA A 472 28.55 4.48 -14.05
C ALA A 472 28.58 3.13 -13.32
N GLY A 473 27.41 2.54 -13.06
CA GLY A 473 27.31 1.22 -12.44
C GLY A 473 27.89 0.10 -13.31
N GLY A 474 27.66 0.16 -14.62
CA GLY A 474 28.22 -0.82 -15.57
C GLY A 474 29.73 -0.72 -15.76
N ALA A 475 30.35 0.44 -15.50
CA ALA A 475 31.80 0.60 -15.57
C ALA A 475 32.53 0.09 -14.31
N SER A 476 31.79 -0.14 -13.21
CA SER A 476 32.35 -0.57 -11.92
C SER A 476 32.20 -2.07 -11.66
N ALA A 477 31.45 -2.78 -12.51
CA ALA A 477 31.22 -4.22 -12.47
C ALA A 477 32.02 -4.90 -13.58
#